data_AF-A0A847LLJ8-F1
#
_entry.id   AF-A0A847LLJ8-F1
#
_cell.length_a   1.000
_cell.length_b   1.000
_cell.length_c   1.000
_cell.angle_alpha   90.00
_cell.angle_beta   90.00
_cell.angle_gamma   90.00
#
_symmetry.space_group_name_H-M   'P 1'
#
loop_
_entity.id
_entity.type
_entity.pdbx_description
1 polymer ?
#
loop_
_entity_poly.entity_id
_entity_poly.type
_entity_poly.pdbx_seq_one_letter_code
_entity_poly.pdbx_strand_id
1 'polypeptide(L)'
;MPRTSRAVLLMSLLALVTLTTLGCGGGGGGGGGTTAIVEAPIDLSGLAQPSSFSSSGFPVTQSTVTIPSFPNTARSATVFVNPRTSGSAGQLGATLGTVASLRAAARPSANGPGLQEAPGAAVQRWLRAQEAAMPPVTAGRPRGSLAAAPRAVVVGEQTTFQLPATKTPTTVTAVCRKITPLPGGTGNVCFFLDTSDSYNTTTQNLINTLSTYWTDQIYGKVRSVFGAEPGAEFNGVALGNDITVLITSKLLAIDPTLAGFFYSGDLYQASSVQGGVSNERKMFYITRNAELTDITIASTMAHEFQHMVNFYQRKLNGLEEAVWLNEAMSGYSEHVCGFSAAVNNQSKALQINMYFEATTMPATSLTEWAETHAQYGLVYMFGTWLGSRFSPNKDGTVSSLLASRAVGENAVAAFTGTSFEKAISQFFVALYVNNQSDAVYGIPGLDLKGTFVYGSGLADVTLTGPQPPVVQSGFPYNTGSVSLAPRAAFAVELSQGNGSALTLNFAGGASAFEMHK
;
A
#
# COMPACT_ATOMS: atom_id res chain seq x y z
N MET A 1 -7.93 36.24 39.03
CA MET A 1 -6.53 35.75 39.19
C MET A 1 -6.46 34.30 38.72
N PRO A 2 -5.40 33.88 38.03
CA PRO A 2 -5.53 33.20 36.75
C PRO A 2 -5.38 31.68 36.78
N ARG A 3 -6.00 31.05 35.78
CA ARG A 3 -5.88 29.65 35.35
C ARG A 3 -4.46 29.37 34.83
N THR A 4 -3.85 28.28 35.26
CA THR A 4 -2.59 27.77 34.71
C THR A 4 -2.86 26.63 33.73
N SER A 5 -2.67 26.92 32.45
CA SER A 5 -2.55 25.93 31.38
C SER A 5 -1.17 25.29 31.44
N ARG A 6 -1.08 23.96 31.44
CA ARG A 6 0.18 23.25 31.15
C ARG A 6 0.17 22.82 29.69
N ALA A 7 1.06 23.45 28.91
CA ALA A 7 1.39 23.06 27.54
C ALA A 7 2.14 21.72 27.56
N VAL A 8 1.73 20.79 26.70
CA VAL A 8 2.52 19.60 26.32
C VAL A 8 3.28 19.98 25.05
N LEU A 9 4.60 19.89 25.15
CA LEU A 9 5.56 20.31 24.14
C LEU A 9 5.73 19.18 23.11
N LEU A 10 5.27 19.39 21.87
CA LEU A 10 5.73 18.60 20.71
C LEU A 10 7.16 19.05 20.39
N MET A 11 8.14 18.15 20.51
CA MET A 11 9.47 18.38 19.97
C MET A 11 9.63 17.68 18.63
N SER A 12 9.60 18.50 17.58
CA SER A 12 10.24 18.28 16.30
C SER A 12 11.76 18.26 16.52
N LEU A 13 12.49 17.30 15.95
CA LEU A 13 13.96 17.42 15.85
C LEU A 13 14.42 17.09 14.43
N LEU A 14 14.75 18.17 13.72
CA LEU A 14 15.58 18.20 12.51
C LEU A 14 17.04 17.98 12.93
N ALA A 15 17.76 17.09 12.26
CA ALA A 15 19.22 17.08 12.31
C ALA A 15 19.80 16.82 10.92
N LEU A 16 20.43 17.86 10.40
CA LEU A 16 21.21 17.92 9.17
C LEU A 16 22.60 17.30 9.44
N VAL A 17 23.02 16.29 8.68
CA VAL A 17 24.43 15.83 8.64
C VAL A 17 24.86 15.64 7.19
N THR A 18 26.01 16.23 6.88
CA THR A 18 26.65 16.36 5.58
C THR A 18 27.18 15.06 4.98
N LEU A 19 27.11 15.01 3.65
CA LEU A 19 27.55 13.99 2.72
C LEU A 19 29.06 13.70 2.79
N THR A 20 29.43 12.43 3.00
CA THR A 20 30.59 11.81 2.36
C THR A 20 30.24 10.37 1.96
N THR A 21 30.33 10.11 0.67
CA THR A 21 30.12 8.84 -0.02
C THR A 21 31.09 7.76 0.44
N LEU A 22 30.60 6.53 0.63
CA LEU A 22 31.25 5.28 0.24
C LEU A 22 30.16 4.20 0.16
N GLY A 23 30.01 3.60 -1.03
CA GLY A 23 29.02 2.55 -1.29
C GLY A 23 29.51 1.15 -0.93
N CYS A 24 28.55 0.23 -0.86
CA CYS A 24 28.76 -1.16 -1.23
C CYS A 24 27.52 -1.59 -2.01
N GLY A 25 27.69 -1.69 -3.33
CA GLY A 25 26.77 -2.40 -4.22
C GLY A 25 27.21 -3.85 -4.39
N GLY A 26 26.28 -4.66 -4.87
CA GLY A 26 26.49 -6.03 -5.33
C GLY A 26 25.43 -6.97 -4.73
N GLY A 27 24.57 -7.66 -5.47
CA GLY A 27 24.53 -7.90 -6.93
C GLY A 27 24.32 -9.40 -7.21
N GLY A 28 23.62 -9.68 -8.31
CA GLY A 28 23.61 -10.98 -9.00
C GLY A 28 22.20 -11.56 -9.17
N GLY A 29 21.68 -11.77 -10.38
CA GLY A 29 22.25 -11.59 -11.71
C GLY A 29 21.40 -12.31 -12.75
N GLY A 30 21.16 -11.65 -13.87
CA GLY A 30 20.59 -12.20 -15.10
C GLY A 30 20.96 -11.28 -16.25
N GLY A 31 22.21 -11.40 -16.73
CA GLY A 31 22.77 -10.55 -17.76
C GLY A 31 22.21 -10.86 -19.15
N GLY A 32 21.81 -9.80 -19.85
CA GLY A 32 21.63 -9.72 -21.30
C GLY A 32 21.99 -8.29 -21.71
N GLY A 33 22.78 -8.13 -22.77
CA GLY A 33 23.52 -6.90 -23.08
C GLY A 33 22.69 -5.61 -23.14
N THR A 34 23.36 -4.49 -22.89
CA THR A 34 22.85 -3.14 -23.09
C THR A 34 22.64 -2.84 -24.58
N THR A 35 21.62 -3.45 -25.17
CA THR A 35 20.77 -2.72 -26.12
C THR A 35 19.87 -1.84 -25.27
N ALA A 36 19.85 -0.53 -25.50
CA ALA A 36 18.76 0.30 -25.02
C ALA A 36 17.48 -0.37 -25.51
N ILE A 37 16.75 -1.03 -24.62
CA ILE A 37 15.47 -1.65 -24.97
C ILE A 37 14.59 -0.46 -25.30
N VAL A 38 14.36 -0.22 -26.59
CA VAL A 38 13.36 0.74 -27.03
C VAL A 38 12.04 0.17 -26.54
N GLU A 39 11.57 0.71 -25.42
CA GLU A 39 10.30 0.31 -24.83
C GLU A 39 9.21 0.49 -25.88
N ALA A 40 8.36 -0.51 -26.05
CA ALA A 40 7.32 -0.49 -27.07
C ALA A 40 6.45 0.78 -26.94
N PRO A 41 5.89 1.28 -28.05
CA PRO A 41 4.90 2.36 -27.98
C PRO A 41 3.76 1.95 -27.05
N ILE A 42 3.39 2.84 -26.13
CA ILE A 42 2.30 2.59 -25.18
C ILE A 42 0.98 2.73 -25.92
N ASP A 43 0.18 1.67 -25.97
CA ASP A 43 -1.19 1.76 -26.48
C ASP A 43 -2.16 2.17 -25.37
N LEU A 44 -2.61 3.42 -25.42
CA LEU A 44 -3.64 3.99 -24.55
C LEU A 44 -4.99 4.17 -25.28
N SER A 45 -5.14 3.64 -26.49
CA SER A 45 -6.38 3.75 -27.24
C SER A 45 -7.54 3.04 -26.53
N GLY A 46 -8.75 3.56 -26.72
CA GLY A 46 -9.96 2.99 -26.12
C GLY A 46 -10.15 3.28 -24.62
N LEU A 47 -9.30 4.11 -24.00
CA LEU A 47 -9.59 4.66 -22.68
C LEU A 47 -10.82 5.56 -22.74
N ALA A 48 -11.86 5.18 -22.00
CA ALA A 48 -13.09 5.96 -21.93
C ALA A 48 -12.86 7.26 -21.16
N GLN A 49 -13.28 8.39 -21.69
CA GLN A 49 -13.27 9.65 -20.95
C GLN A 49 -14.16 9.55 -19.69
N PRO A 50 -13.76 10.14 -18.55
CA PRO A 50 -14.61 10.19 -17.36
C PRO A 50 -15.91 10.92 -17.66
N SER A 51 -17.04 10.31 -17.30
CA SER A 51 -18.40 10.76 -17.64
C SER A 51 -18.73 12.17 -17.14
N SER A 52 -18.05 12.61 -16.07
CA SER A 52 -18.31 13.90 -15.44
C SER A 52 -17.53 15.06 -16.08
N PHE A 53 -16.61 14.81 -17.00
CA PHE A 53 -15.74 15.82 -17.64
C PHE A 53 -16.00 15.88 -19.14
N SER A 54 -15.70 17.03 -19.76
CA SER A 54 -15.41 17.14 -21.20
C SER A 54 -13.91 16.97 -21.44
N SER A 55 -13.50 16.73 -22.69
CA SER A 55 -12.08 16.69 -23.07
C SER A 55 -11.87 17.15 -24.50
N SER A 56 -10.75 17.82 -24.74
CA SER A 56 -10.21 18.15 -26.06
C SER A 56 -8.99 17.27 -26.40
N GLY A 57 -8.58 16.36 -25.50
CA GLY A 57 -7.49 15.40 -25.70
C GLY A 57 -7.42 14.33 -24.60
N PHE A 58 -7.96 13.14 -24.87
CA PHE A 58 -7.97 12.03 -23.91
C PHE A 58 -7.77 10.65 -24.59
N PRO A 59 -6.57 10.06 -24.51
CA PRO A 59 -5.31 10.72 -24.17
C PRO A 59 -4.94 11.81 -25.18
N VAL A 60 -4.06 12.73 -24.80
CA VAL A 60 -3.52 13.74 -25.71
C VAL A 60 -2.58 13.07 -26.72
N THR A 61 -2.89 13.18 -28.01
CA THR A 61 -2.07 12.63 -29.11
C THR A 61 -1.34 13.71 -29.91
N GLN A 62 -1.64 14.98 -29.66
CA GLN A 62 -1.06 16.13 -30.36
C GLN A 62 -0.26 16.97 -29.37
N SER A 63 0.79 17.66 -29.86
CA SER A 63 1.58 18.57 -29.02
C SER A 63 0.79 19.80 -28.55
N THR A 64 -0.34 20.10 -29.19
CA THR A 64 -1.17 21.26 -28.89
C THR A 64 -2.63 20.86 -28.87
N VAL A 65 -3.36 21.29 -27.83
CA VAL A 65 -4.81 21.15 -27.70
C VAL A 65 -5.41 22.53 -27.44
N THR A 66 -6.58 22.81 -28.02
CA THR A 66 -7.26 24.10 -27.82
C THR A 66 -8.67 23.87 -27.27
N ILE A 67 -8.98 24.55 -26.16
CA ILE A 67 -10.32 24.62 -25.59
C ILE A 67 -10.93 25.95 -26.06
N PRO A 68 -11.99 25.96 -26.90
CA PRO A 68 -12.45 27.17 -27.62
C PRO A 68 -12.91 28.34 -26.74
N SER A 69 -13.47 28.07 -25.56
CA SER A 69 -13.92 29.09 -24.62
C SER A 69 -13.62 28.66 -23.20
N PHE A 70 -12.72 29.39 -22.53
CA PHE A 70 -12.33 29.12 -21.16
C PHE A 70 -12.75 30.30 -20.27
N PRO A 71 -13.97 30.30 -19.69
CA PRO A 71 -14.42 31.34 -18.77
C PRO A 71 -13.78 31.23 -17.38
N ASN A 72 -14.01 32.22 -16.52
CA ASN A 72 -13.45 32.25 -15.15
C ASN A 72 -14.00 31.12 -14.24
N THR A 73 -15.17 30.60 -14.56
CA THR A 73 -15.81 29.46 -13.88
C THR A 73 -15.23 28.12 -14.34
N ALA A 74 -14.63 28.05 -15.52
CA ALA A 74 -14.11 26.80 -16.06
C ALA A 74 -12.85 26.34 -15.32
N ARG A 75 -12.61 25.03 -15.37
CA ARG A 75 -11.40 24.36 -14.89
C ARG A 75 -10.91 23.41 -15.96
N SER A 76 -9.61 23.42 -16.24
CA SER A 76 -8.96 22.44 -17.11
C SER A 76 -7.87 21.74 -16.33
N ALA A 77 -7.90 20.43 -16.35
CA ALA A 77 -7.00 19.54 -15.68
C ALA A 77 -6.17 18.79 -16.69
N THR A 78 -4.90 18.57 -16.38
CA THR A 78 -4.07 17.61 -17.10
C THR A 78 -3.45 16.66 -16.09
N VAL A 79 -3.71 15.37 -16.25
CA VAL A 79 -2.98 14.31 -15.54
C VAL A 79 -1.86 13.82 -16.44
N PHE A 80 -0.62 13.95 -15.98
CA PHE A 80 0.54 13.35 -16.63
C PHE A 80 0.86 12.04 -15.95
N VAL A 81 0.95 10.98 -16.74
CA VAL A 81 1.31 9.65 -16.28
C VAL A 81 2.59 9.23 -16.98
N ASN A 82 3.54 8.70 -16.21
CA ASN A 82 4.66 7.96 -16.76
C ASN A 82 4.38 6.46 -16.65
N PRO A 83 3.69 5.84 -17.62
CA PRO A 83 3.45 4.41 -17.58
C PRO A 83 4.64 3.69 -18.19
N ARG A 84 5.88 4.10 -17.91
CA ARG A 84 7.11 3.47 -18.40
C ARG A 84 7.91 2.91 -17.24
N THR A 85 8.79 1.96 -17.56
CA THR A 85 9.78 1.39 -16.63
C THR A 85 10.98 2.29 -16.43
N SER A 86 11.17 3.29 -17.29
CA SER A 86 12.19 4.32 -17.18
C SER A 86 11.60 5.64 -16.72
N GLY A 87 12.43 6.49 -16.09
CA GLY A 87 12.06 7.85 -15.75
C GLY A 87 11.69 8.64 -17.01
N SER A 88 10.74 9.56 -16.87
CA SER A 88 10.24 10.40 -17.95
C SER A 88 10.07 11.84 -17.47
N ALA A 89 9.52 12.70 -18.31
CA ALA A 89 9.13 14.05 -17.92
C ALA A 89 7.85 14.47 -18.63
N GLY A 90 7.10 15.35 -17.97
CA GLY A 90 5.95 16.04 -18.55
C GLY A 90 6.09 17.55 -18.42
N GLN A 91 5.59 18.28 -19.41
CA GLN A 91 5.54 19.73 -19.40
C GLN A 91 4.21 20.21 -20.00
N LEU A 92 3.58 21.19 -19.33
CA LEU A 92 2.41 21.91 -19.82
C LEU A 92 2.73 23.40 -19.93
N GLY A 93 2.54 23.97 -21.11
CA GLY A 93 2.42 25.41 -21.32
C GLY A 93 0.97 25.77 -21.62
N ALA A 94 0.49 26.92 -21.16
CA ALA A 94 -0.89 27.34 -21.38
C ALA A 94 -1.02 28.86 -21.64
N THR A 95 -1.85 29.26 -22.60
CA THR A 95 -2.10 30.65 -22.98
C THR A 95 -3.58 30.90 -23.27
N LEU A 96 -4.07 32.12 -22.95
CA LEU A 96 -5.41 32.58 -23.33
C LEU A 96 -5.34 33.55 -24.51
N GLY A 97 -6.17 33.33 -25.54
CA GLY A 97 -6.25 34.22 -26.70
C GLY A 97 -4.96 34.22 -27.54
N THR A 98 -4.64 35.35 -28.18
CA THR A 98 -3.43 35.48 -29.00
C THR A 98 -2.15 35.48 -28.16
N VAL A 99 -1.16 34.73 -28.63
CA VAL A 99 0.13 34.45 -27.99
C VAL A 99 0.88 35.74 -27.61
N ALA A 100 0.77 36.15 -26.35
CA ALA A 100 1.72 37.07 -25.74
C ALA A 100 2.87 36.25 -25.15
N SER A 101 4.10 36.78 -25.24
CA SER A 101 5.35 36.13 -24.85
C SER A 101 5.27 35.41 -23.50
N LEU A 102 5.68 34.15 -23.49
CA LEU A 102 5.75 33.28 -22.32
C LEU A 102 6.62 33.94 -21.23
N ARG A 103 6.01 34.40 -20.15
CA ARG A 103 6.75 34.70 -18.91
C ARG A 103 6.90 33.41 -18.13
N ALA A 104 8.11 33.08 -17.73
CA ALA A 104 8.36 31.99 -16.79
C ALA A 104 7.77 32.38 -15.42
N ALA A 105 6.71 31.70 -15.00
CA ALA A 105 6.24 31.75 -13.62
C ALA A 105 6.94 30.67 -12.77
N ALA A 106 6.92 30.86 -11.45
CA ALA A 106 7.76 30.16 -10.49
C ALA A 106 7.65 28.63 -10.57
N ARG A 107 8.82 27.99 -10.58
CA ARG A 107 9.02 26.54 -10.51
C ARG A 107 8.42 25.99 -9.21
N PRO A 108 7.61 24.92 -9.23
CA PRO A 108 7.57 24.01 -8.11
C PRO A 108 9.01 23.50 -7.89
N SER A 109 9.56 23.70 -6.69
CA SER A 109 10.90 23.22 -6.34
C SER A 109 10.99 21.71 -6.62
N ALA A 110 11.87 21.33 -7.55
CA ALA A 110 12.20 19.94 -7.87
C ALA A 110 13.11 19.26 -6.83
N ASN A 111 13.42 19.94 -5.73
CA ASN A 111 14.05 19.30 -4.58
C ASN A 111 12.93 18.73 -3.71
N GLY A 112 12.38 17.59 -4.12
CA GLY A 112 11.62 16.78 -3.19
C GLY A 112 12.53 16.38 -2.03
N PRO A 113 12.02 16.34 -0.78
CA PRO A 113 12.77 15.69 0.28
C PRO A 113 13.11 14.27 -0.19
N GLY A 114 14.33 13.80 0.11
CA GLY A 114 14.68 12.41 -0.16
C GLY A 114 13.56 11.52 0.40
N LEU A 115 13.09 10.57 -0.39
CA LEU A 115 12.05 9.64 0.01
C LEU A 115 12.50 8.97 1.33
N GLN A 116 11.86 9.35 2.43
CA GLN A 116 12.19 8.81 3.74
C GLN A 116 11.51 7.46 3.89
N GLU A 117 12.28 6.44 4.23
CA GLU A 117 11.76 5.12 4.55
C GLU A 117 10.72 5.23 5.67
N ALA A 118 9.63 4.47 5.52
CA ALA A 118 8.66 4.31 6.58
C ALA A 118 9.30 3.59 7.77
N PRO A 119 8.83 3.89 8.98
CA PRO A 119 9.16 3.10 10.14
C PRO A 119 8.82 1.60 9.93
N GLY A 120 9.65 0.68 10.42
CA GLY A 120 9.53 -0.76 10.14
C GLY A 120 10.13 -1.23 8.81
N ALA A 121 10.54 -0.34 7.89
CA ALA A 121 11.06 -0.71 6.57
C ALA A 121 12.24 -1.70 6.62
N ALA A 122 13.13 -1.55 7.60
CA ALA A 122 14.26 -2.46 7.79
C ALA A 122 13.82 -3.86 8.21
N VAL A 123 12.79 -3.95 9.08
CA VAL A 123 12.19 -5.23 9.49
C VAL A 123 11.52 -5.89 8.28
N GLN A 124 10.75 -5.14 7.49
CA GLN A 124 10.08 -5.67 6.31
C GLN A 124 11.04 -6.22 5.26
N ARG A 125 12.15 -5.51 4.98
CA ARG A 125 13.22 -6.02 4.11
C ARG A 125 13.85 -7.28 4.66
N TRP A 126 14.09 -7.32 5.97
CA TRP A 126 14.65 -8.50 6.63
C TRP A 126 13.71 -9.71 6.51
N LEU A 127 12.40 -9.54 6.76
CA LEU A 127 11.40 -10.61 6.62
C LEU A 127 11.41 -11.21 5.21
N ARG A 128 11.46 -10.37 4.17
CA ARG A 128 11.53 -10.83 2.78
C ARG A 128 12.85 -11.53 2.45
N ALA A 129 13.97 -11.04 2.97
CA ALA A 129 15.26 -11.71 2.79
C ALA A 129 15.25 -13.11 3.44
N GLN A 130 14.58 -13.26 4.59
CA GLN A 130 14.37 -14.56 5.21
C GLN A 130 13.47 -15.45 4.36
N GLU A 131 12.36 -14.93 3.83
CA GLU A 131 11.46 -15.69 2.97
C GLU A 131 12.16 -16.21 1.70
N ALA A 132 12.95 -15.37 1.03
CA ALA A 132 13.69 -15.74 -0.17
C ALA A 132 14.78 -16.80 0.12
N ALA A 133 15.26 -16.88 1.35
CA ALA A 133 16.20 -17.90 1.80
C ALA A 133 15.53 -19.23 2.20
N MET A 134 14.19 -19.27 2.29
CA MET A 134 13.48 -20.48 2.68
C MET A 134 13.54 -21.56 1.59
N PRO A 135 13.52 -22.85 1.98
CA PRO A 135 13.40 -23.93 1.01
C PRO A 135 12.12 -23.80 0.16
N PRO A 136 12.16 -24.27 -1.11
CA PRO A 136 10.96 -24.35 -1.94
C PRO A 136 9.85 -25.12 -1.24
N VAL A 137 8.61 -24.65 -1.42
CA VAL A 137 7.45 -25.29 -0.81
C VAL A 137 7.26 -26.70 -1.34
N THR A 138 7.10 -27.64 -0.42
CA THR A 138 6.86 -29.06 -0.72
C THR A 138 5.36 -29.35 -0.68
N ALA A 139 4.64 -28.92 -1.72
CA ALA A 139 3.24 -29.28 -1.86
C ALA A 139 3.10 -30.79 -2.12
N GLY A 140 2.50 -31.53 -1.17
CA GLY A 140 1.99 -32.88 -1.42
C GLY A 140 3.01 -34.04 -1.46
N ARG A 141 4.19 -33.92 -0.84
CA ARG A 141 5.06 -35.09 -0.60
C ARG A 141 5.43 -35.21 0.88
N PRO A 142 4.90 -36.21 1.63
CA PRO A 142 5.43 -36.53 2.94
C PRO A 142 6.83 -37.13 2.74
N ARG A 143 7.88 -36.35 2.98
CA ARG A 143 9.23 -36.87 3.16
C ARG A 143 9.53 -36.89 4.65
N GLY A 144 9.26 -38.03 5.28
CA GLY A 144 9.59 -38.29 6.68
C GLY A 144 8.39 -38.29 7.61
N SER A 145 8.61 -38.74 8.86
CA SER A 145 7.62 -38.64 9.93
C SER A 145 7.25 -37.17 10.12
N LEU A 146 5.98 -36.83 9.91
CA LEU A 146 5.45 -35.53 10.30
C LEU A 146 5.74 -35.33 11.79
N ALA A 147 6.22 -34.15 12.16
CA ALA A 147 6.18 -33.75 13.57
C ALA A 147 4.72 -33.87 14.04
N ALA A 148 4.50 -34.46 15.22
CA ALA A 148 3.15 -34.68 15.72
C ALA A 148 2.41 -33.34 15.79
N ALA A 149 1.16 -33.31 15.32
CA ALA A 149 0.32 -32.12 15.43
C ALA A 149 0.32 -31.65 16.90
N PRO A 150 0.50 -30.34 17.15
CA PRO A 150 0.47 -29.84 18.51
C PRO A 150 -0.88 -30.18 19.14
N ARG A 151 -0.84 -30.58 20.41
CA ARG A 151 -2.04 -30.75 21.23
C ARG A 151 -2.89 -29.48 21.17
N ALA A 152 -4.21 -29.64 21.16
CA ALA A 152 -5.15 -28.51 21.22
C ALA A 152 -4.82 -27.60 22.42
N VAL A 153 -4.65 -26.31 22.13
CA VAL A 153 -4.32 -25.28 23.13
C VAL A 153 -5.48 -25.11 24.12
N VAL A 154 -5.17 -24.84 25.38
CA VAL A 154 -6.17 -24.48 26.40
C VAL A 154 -5.94 -23.07 26.95
N VAL A 155 -7.01 -22.38 27.34
CA VAL A 155 -6.89 -21.07 28.01
C VAL A 155 -6.11 -21.25 29.32
N GLY A 156 -5.13 -20.36 29.55
CA GLY A 156 -4.20 -20.43 30.68
C GLY A 156 -2.94 -21.25 30.38
N GLU A 157 -2.86 -21.94 29.24
CA GLU A 157 -1.65 -22.63 28.82
C GLU A 157 -0.50 -21.65 28.59
N GLN A 158 0.67 -21.98 29.13
CA GLN A 158 1.89 -21.23 28.89
C GLN A 158 2.72 -21.91 27.80
N THR A 159 3.17 -21.14 26.82
CA THR A 159 4.00 -21.60 25.70
C THR A 159 5.17 -20.65 25.51
N THR A 160 6.32 -21.18 25.11
CA THR A 160 7.49 -20.38 24.72
C THR A 160 7.54 -20.29 23.21
N PHE A 161 7.57 -19.07 22.70
CA PHE A 161 7.68 -18.75 21.28
C PHE A 161 9.09 -18.25 20.96
N GLN A 162 9.57 -18.55 19.76
CA GLN A 162 10.72 -17.89 19.15
C GLN A 162 10.24 -16.61 18.47
N LEU A 163 10.64 -15.45 18.98
CA LEU A 163 10.40 -14.17 18.34
C LEU A 163 11.53 -13.89 17.33
N PRO A 164 11.27 -13.99 16.02
CA PRO A 164 12.21 -13.57 14.99
C PRO A 164 12.59 -12.09 15.14
N ALA A 165 13.85 -11.75 14.85
CA ALA A 165 14.36 -10.39 14.92
C ALA A 165 15.52 -10.17 13.95
N THR A 166 15.72 -8.93 13.51
CA THR A 166 16.77 -8.53 12.56
C THR A 166 18.21 -8.76 13.06
N LYS A 167 18.40 -8.85 14.38
CA LYS A 167 19.69 -9.10 15.02
C LYS A 167 19.73 -10.45 15.70
N THR A 168 19.13 -10.55 16.89
CA THR A 168 19.16 -11.75 17.72
C THR A 168 17.74 -12.16 18.03
N PRO A 169 17.32 -13.36 17.58
CA PRO A 169 16.03 -13.92 17.95
C PRO A 169 15.89 -13.95 19.48
N THR A 170 14.69 -13.64 19.96
CA THR A 170 14.41 -13.58 21.39
C THR A 170 13.34 -14.59 21.74
N THR A 171 13.39 -15.19 22.93
CA THR A 171 12.29 -16.05 23.39
C THR A 171 11.22 -15.24 24.10
N VAL A 172 9.96 -15.61 23.85
CA VAL A 172 8.78 -15.02 24.49
C VAL A 172 8.00 -16.11 25.16
N THR A 173 7.97 -16.10 26.49
CA THR A 173 7.06 -16.96 27.26
C THR A 173 5.72 -16.25 27.35
N ALA A 174 4.67 -16.83 26.79
CA ALA A 174 3.34 -16.23 26.74
C ALA A 174 2.26 -17.19 27.23
N VAL A 175 1.13 -16.64 27.69
CA VAL A 175 -0.02 -17.39 28.17
C VAL A 175 -1.18 -17.21 27.22
N CYS A 176 -1.84 -18.31 26.83
CA CYS A 176 -3.08 -18.27 26.06
C CYS A 176 -4.17 -17.60 26.90
N ARG A 177 -4.64 -16.41 26.50
CA ARG A 177 -5.66 -15.65 27.22
C ARG A 177 -7.05 -15.82 26.65
N LYS A 178 -7.15 -16.13 25.35
CA LYS A 178 -8.43 -16.28 24.65
C LYS A 178 -8.30 -17.30 23.53
N ILE A 179 -9.30 -18.16 23.41
CA ILE A 179 -9.51 -19.07 22.29
C ILE A 179 -10.91 -18.80 21.77
N THR A 180 -11.03 -18.64 20.45
CA THR A 180 -12.31 -18.43 19.80
C THR A 180 -12.37 -19.28 18.52
N PRO A 181 -13.45 -20.05 18.27
CA PRO A 181 -13.58 -20.82 17.05
C PRO A 181 -13.49 -19.96 15.80
N LEU A 182 -12.78 -20.45 14.78
CA LEU A 182 -12.76 -19.81 13.47
C LEU A 182 -14.15 -19.98 12.80
N PRO A 183 -14.64 -18.95 12.09
CA PRO A 183 -15.81 -19.08 11.23
C PRO A 183 -15.70 -20.30 10.30
N GLY A 184 -16.70 -21.18 10.32
CA GLY A 184 -16.69 -22.46 9.59
C GLY A 184 -16.22 -23.68 10.41
N GLY A 185 -15.77 -23.49 11.65
CA GLY A 185 -15.56 -24.57 12.62
C GLY A 185 -14.33 -25.45 12.38
N THR A 186 -13.39 -25.04 11.52
CA THR A 186 -12.24 -25.86 11.14
C THR A 186 -11.08 -25.78 12.14
N GLY A 187 -11.03 -24.77 13.00
CA GLY A 187 -9.98 -24.54 14.00
C GLY A 187 -10.34 -23.35 14.90
N ASN A 188 -9.35 -22.80 15.62
CA ASN A 188 -9.52 -21.66 16.52
C ASN A 188 -8.51 -20.55 16.24
N VAL A 189 -8.85 -19.32 16.63
CA VAL A 189 -7.85 -18.28 16.87
C VAL A 189 -7.46 -18.29 18.35
N CYS A 190 -6.15 -18.33 18.62
CA CYS A 190 -5.57 -18.42 19.95
C CYS A 190 -4.71 -17.18 20.23
N PHE A 191 -5.16 -16.34 21.16
CA PHE A 191 -4.44 -15.13 21.56
C PHE A 191 -3.52 -15.43 22.74
N PHE A 192 -2.22 -15.29 22.52
CA PHE A 192 -1.19 -15.42 23.53
C PHE A 192 -0.68 -14.04 23.92
N LEU A 193 -0.60 -13.78 25.22
CA LEU A 193 -0.03 -12.56 25.78
C LEU A 193 1.29 -12.90 26.48
N ASP A 194 2.35 -12.16 26.15
CA ASP A 194 3.65 -12.25 26.83
C ASP A 194 3.47 -12.16 28.36
N THR A 195 4.17 -13.02 29.09
CA THR A 195 4.18 -13.01 30.55
C THR A 195 4.84 -11.77 31.15
N SER A 196 5.68 -11.06 30.37
CA SER A 196 6.22 -9.76 30.81
C SER A 196 5.21 -8.61 30.66
N ASP A 197 4.13 -8.79 29.91
CA ASP A 197 3.09 -7.79 29.73
C ASP A 197 1.95 -7.94 30.75
N SER A 198 1.44 -6.81 31.25
CA SER A 198 0.38 -6.82 32.26
C SER A 198 -0.96 -7.29 31.68
N TYR A 199 -1.55 -8.33 32.29
CA TYR A 199 -2.90 -8.83 31.96
C TYR A 199 -3.99 -8.19 32.84
N ASN A 200 -4.12 -6.88 32.76
CA ASN A 200 -5.17 -6.12 33.47
C ASN A 200 -6.48 -6.05 32.65
N THR A 201 -7.51 -5.40 33.20
CA THR A 201 -8.83 -5.25 32.54
C THR A 201 -8.73 -4.58 31.16
N THR A 202 -7.84 -3.60 30.98
CA THR A 202 -7.64 -2.94 29.68
C THR A 202 -7.13 -3.93 28.63
N THR A 203 -6.11 -4.72 28.97
CA THR A 203 -5.56 -5.72 28.05
C THR A 203 -6.52 -6.89 27.82
N GLN A 204 -7.32 -7.26 28.82
CA GLN A 204 -8.42 -8.22 28.66
C GLN A 204 -9.46 -7.72 27.65
N ASN A 205 -9.89 -6.46 27.77
CA ASN A 205 -10.84 -5.84 26.86
C ASN A 205 -10.28 -5.77 25.44
N LEU A 206 -9.03 -5.33 25.28
CA LEU A 206 -8.34 -5.33 23.98
C LEU A 206 -8.39 -6.72 23.33
N ILE A 207 -7.96 -7.77 24.02
CA ILE A 207 -7.95 -9.15 23.46
C ILE A 207 -9.36 -9.61 23.08
N ASN A 208 -10.38 -9.28 23.88
CA ASN A 208 -11.76 -9.60 23.55
C ASN A 208 -12.25 -8.83 22.31
N THR A 209 -11.91 -7.55 22.20
CA THR A 209 -12.21 -6.72 21.01
C THR A 209 -11.54 -7.29 19.77
N LEU A 210 -10.24 -7.59 19.82
CA LEU A 210 -9.49 -8.18 18.71
C LEU A 210 -10.05 -9.54 18.29
N SER A 211 -10.44 -10.38 19.26
CA SER A 211 -11.11 -11.65 18.97
C SER A 211 -12.45 -11.46 18.25
N THR A 212 -13.18 -10.40 18.55
CA THR A 212 -14.45 -10.08 17.89
C THR A 212 -14.19 -9.62 16.47
N TYR A 213 -13.28 -8.66 16.25
CA TYR A 213 -12.86 -8.25 14.91
C TYR A 213 -12.36 -9.42 14.06
N TRP A 214 -11.56 -10.30 14.66
CA TRP A 214 -11.04 -11.48 13.96
C TRP A 214 -12.15 -12.35 13.37
N THR A 215 -13.16 -12.65 14.18
CA THR A 215 -14.23 -13.58 13.82
C THR A 215 -15.30 -12.94 12.95
N ASP A 216 -15.69 -11.70 13.24
CA ASP A 216 -16.80 -11.03 12.56
C ASP A 216 -16.37 -10.36 11.25
N GLN A 217 -15.12 -9.89 11.15
CA GLN A 217 -14.68 -9.02 10.05
C GLN A 217 -13.48 -9.57 9.28
N ILE A 218 -12.47 -10.12 9.96
CA ILE A 218 -11.16 -10.39 9.33
C ILE A 218 -11.13 -11.77 8.67
N TYR A 219 -11.26 -12.85 9.44
CA TYR A 219 -10.93 -14.20 8.97
C TYR A 219 -11.73 -14.61 7.74
N GLY A 220 -13.06 -14.48 7.80
CA GLY A 220 -13.93 -14.83 6.68
C GLY A 220 -13.71 -13.93 5.46
N LYS A 221 -13.52 -12.63 5.68
CA LYS A 221 -13.37 -11.65 4.60
C LYS A 221 -12.07 -11.82 3.84
N VAL A 222 -10.94 -11.91 4.54
CA VAL A 222 -9.62 -12.10 3.90
C VAL A 222 -9.66 -13.38 3.07
N ARG A 223 -10.19 -14.48 3.61
CA ARG A 223 -10.30 -15.74 2.86
C ARG A 223 -11.18 -15.63 1.62
N SER A 224 -12.33 -14.97 1.72
CA SER A 224 -13.24 -14.81 0.58
C SER A 224 -12.65 -13.94 -0.54
N VAL A 225 -11.87 -12.91 -0.18
CA VAL A 225 -11.35 -11.93 -1.14
C VAL A 225 -10.04 -12.38 -1.77
N PHE A 226 -9.15 -12.98 -0.99
CA PHE A 226 -7.76 -13.26 -1.39
C PHE A 226 -7.47 -14.75 -1.61
N GLY A 227 -8.22 -15.65 -0.98
CA GLY A 227 -8.00 -17.10 -1.04
C GLY A 227 -7.67 -17.70 0.33
N ALA A 228 -7.38 -18.99 0.35
CA ALA A 228 -7.11 -19.70 1.61
C ALA A 228 -5.72 -19.41 2.17
N GLU A 229 -5.58 -19.53 3.48
CA GLU A 229 -4.34 -19.68 4.23
C GLU A 229 -3.80 -21.12 4.15
N PRO A 230 -2.58 -21.41 4.64
CA PRO A 230 -2.08 -22.78 4.71
C PRO A 230 -3.03 -23.73 5.45
N GLY A 231 -3.18 -24.94 4.90
CA GLY A 231 -3.94 -26.02 5.53
C GLY A 231 -3.28 -26.57 6.81
N ALA A 232 -3.85 -27.66 7.34
CA ALA A 232 -3.34 -28.31 8.56
C ALA A 232 -1.91 -28.87 8.41
N GLU A 233 -1.50 -29.16 7.18
CA GLU A 233 -0.16 -29.64 6.85
C GLU A 233 0.44 -28.75 5.76
N PHE A 234 1.66 -28.28 6.00
CA PHE A 234 2.40 -27.46 5.04
C PHE A 234 3.89 -27.56 5.31
N ASN A 235 4.72 -27.59 4.25
CA ASN A 235 6.19 -27.70 4.35
C ASN A 235 6.71 -28.81 5.28
N GLY A 236 6.01 -29.96 5.33
CA GLY A 236 6.37 -31.10 6.19
C GLY A 236 6.09 -30.88 7.67
N VAL A 237 5.32 -29.85 8.03
CA VAL A 237 4.88 -29.54 9.39
C VAL A 237 3.38 -29.78 9.52
N ALA A 238 2.95 -30.44 10.59
CA ALA A 238 1.55 -30.49 11.00
C ALA A 238 1.17 -29.21 11.76
N LEU A 239 1.00 -28.12 11.01
CA LEU A 239 0.64 -26.79 11.55
C LEU A 239 -0.69 -26.78 12.32
N GLY A 240 -1.58 -27.72 12.01
CA GLY A 240 -2.95 -27.74 12.53
C GLY A 240 -3.83 -26.65 11.91
N ASN A 241 -5.08 -26.56 12.38
CA ASN A 241 -6.03 -25.60 11.83
C ASN A 241 -6.04 -24.26 12.57
N ASP A 242 -5.44 -24.19 13.76
CA ASP A 242 -5.48 -22.99 14.59
C ASP A 242 -4.60 -21.86 14.03
N ILE A 243 -5.00 -20.62 14.29
CA ILE A 243 -4.22 -19.41 14.05
C ILE A 243 -3.77 -18.86 15.41
N THR A 244 -2.47 -18.64 15.56
CA THR A 244 -1.89 -18.08 16.79
C THR A 244 -1.59 -16.60 16.61
N VAL A 245 -2.01 -15.78 17.57
CA VAL A 245 -1.67 -14.36 17.63
C VAL A 245 -0.83 -14.13 18.87
N LEU A 246 0.45 -13.79 18.69
CA LEU A 246 1.33 -13.46 19.81
C LEU A 246 1.35 -11.94 20.03
N ILE A 247 0.84 -11.50 21.18
CA ILE A 247 0.84 -10.11 21.62
C ILE A 247 2.01 -9.92 22.59
N THR A 248 2.97 -9.06 22.23
CA THR A 248 4.15 -8.78 23.07
C THR A 248 4.69 -7.36 22.88
N SER A 249 5.13 -6.71 23.94
CA SER A 249 5.80 -5.40 23.89
C SER A 249 7.25 -5.50 23.44
N LYS A 250 7.83 -6.71 23.39
CA LYS A 250 9.22 -6.93 22.94
C LYS A 250 9.43 -6.56 21.47
N LEU A 251 8.37 -6.48 20.67
CA LEU A 251 8.44 -5.93 19.31
C LEU A 251 8.99 -4.49 19.29
N LEU A 252 8.71 -3.69 20.33
CA LEU A 252 9.20 -2.31 20.44
C LEU A 252 10.73 -2.22 20.57
N ALA A 253 11.38 -3.29 21.04
CA ALA A 253 12.84 -3.37 21.09
C ALA A 253 13.46 -3.76 19.73
N ILE A 254 12.67 -4.36 18.84
CA ILE A 254 13.07 -4.65 17.46
C ILE A 254 12.93 -3.37 16.63
N ASP A 255 11.75 -2.77 16.67
CA ASP A 255 11.46 -1.45 16.10
C ASP A 255 10.29 -0.82 16.88
N PRO A 256 10.46 0.37 17.49
CA PRO A 256 9.44 1.01 18.31
C PRO A 256 8.17 1.41 17.54
N THR A 257 8.21 1.37 16.22
CA THR A 257 7.12 1.81 15.33
C THR A 257 6.34 0.66 14.71
N LEU A 258 6.78 -0.58 14.94
CA LEU A 258 6.16 -1.77 14.39
C LEU A 258 4.82 -2.02 15.08
N ALA A 259 3.74 -2.15 14.31
CA ALA A 259 2.43 -2.54 14.85
C ALA A 259 2.25 -4.07 14.92
N GLY A 260 2.94 -4.78 14.04
CA GLY A 260 2.92 -6.23 13.93
C GLY A 260 3.68 -6.69 12.69
N PHE A 261 3.81 -8.00 12.53
CA PHE A 261 4.34 -8.60 11.31
C PHE A 261 3.98 -10.09 11.20
N PHE A 262 3.92 -10.60 9.98
CA PHE A 262 3.93 -12.02 9.64
C PHE A 262 5.34 -12.49 9.30
N TYR A 263 5.73 -13.66 9.81
CA TYR A 263 7.00 -14.31 9.47
C TYR A 263 6.74 -15.69 8.86
N SER A 264 7.03 -15.83 7.56
CA SER A 264 6.78 -17.09 6.83
C SER A 264 7.62 -18.28 7.32
N GLY A 265 8.74 -18.02 8.01
CA GLY A 265 9.56 -19.08 8.62
C GLY A 265 8.83 -19.92 9.66
N ASP A 266 7.81 -19.35 10.33
CA ASP A 266 6.99 -20.10 11.29
C ASP A 266 6.16 -21.21 10.63
N LEU A 267 6.03 -21.21 9.30
CA LEU A 267 5.35 -22.24 8.53
C LEU A 267 6.28 -23.40 8.09
N TYR A 268 7.53 -23.41 8.54
CA TYR A 268 8.53 -24.43 8.20
C TYR A 268 9.06 -25.14 9.44
N GLN A 269 9.59 -26.36 9.26
CA GLN A 269 10.34 -27.03 10.32
C GLN A 269 11.53 -26.16 10.76
N ALA A 270 11.79 -26.06 12.06
CA ALA A 270 12.89 -25.24 12.58
C ALA A 270 14.24 -25.61 11.95
N SER A 271 14.49 -26.90 11.71
CA SER A 271 15.70 -27.40 11.05
C SER A 271 15.90 -26.90 9.61
N SER A 272 14.83 -26.43 8.97
CA SER A 272 14.82 -25.94 7.59
C SER A 272 14.93 -24.42 7.49
N VAL A 273 14.86 -23.71 8.62
CA VAL A 273 14.93 -22.26 8.70
C VAL A 273 16.32 -21.83 9.20
N GLN A 274 16.87 -20.78 8.60
CA GLN A 274 18.14 -20.22 9.04
C GLN A 274 18.10 -19.87 10.53
N GLY A 275 19.06 -20.38 11.30
CA GLY A 275 19.14 -20.12 12.74
C GLY A 275 18.15 -20.89 13.60
N GLY A 276 17.33 -21.79 13.03
CA GLY A 276 16.38 -22.60 13.79
C GLY A 276 15.17 -21.83 14.32
N VAL A 277 14.92 -20.63 13.81
CA VAL A 277 13.88 -19.73 14.32
C VAL A 277 12.57 -20.04 13.62
N SER A 278 11.81 -20.97 14.17
CA SER A 278 10.43 -21.26 13.74
C SER A 278 9.61 -21.72 14.94
N ASN A 279 8.34 -21.32 14.95
CA ASN A 279 7.34 -21.82 15.88
C ASN A 279 6.49 -22.95 15.30
N GLU A 280 6.71 -23.35 14.04
CA GLU A 280 6.02 -24.46 13.38
C GLU A 280 4.48 -24.34 13.45
N ARG A 281 3.96 -23.11 13.29
CA ARG A 281 2.56 -22.74 13.47
C ARG A 281 2.14 -21.63 12.50
N LYS A 282 0.84 -21.58 12.20
CA LYS A 282 0.23 -20.43 11.53
C LYS A 282 0.10 -19.30 12.53
N MET A 283 0.95 -18.30 12.42
CA MET A 283 0.96 -17.20 13.38
C MET A 283 1.41 -15.86 12.79
N PHE A 284 1.06 -14.80 13.50
CA PHE A 284 1.62 -13.46 13.31
C PHE A 284 1.77 -12.77 14.67
N TYR A 285 2.63 -11.77 14.68
CA TYR A 285 3.06 -11.05 15.87
C TYR A 285 2.40 -9.68 15.89
N ILE A 286 1.89 -9.29 17.06
CA ILE A 286 1.23 -8.01 17.29
C ILE A 286 1.92 -7.30 18.43
N THR A 287 2.21 -6.02 18.23
CA THR A 287 2.87 -5.21 19.23
C THR A 287 1.91 -4.87 20.36
N ARG A 288 2.33 -5.15 21.61
CA ARG A 288 1.67 -4.57 22.77
C ARG A 288 2.18 -3.14 22.99
N ASN A 289 1.45 -2.16 22.45
CA ASN A 289 1.70 -0.74 22.69
C ASN A 289 0.39 -0.07 23.15
N ALA A 290 0.45 0.76 24.19
CA ALA A 290 -0.72 1.48 24.72
C ALA A 290 -1.13 2.69 23.85
N GLU A 291 -0.26 3.13 22.95
CA GLU A 291 -0.51 4.23 22.01
C GLU A 291 -1.27 3.77 20.76
N LEU A 292 -1.29 2.46 20.49
CA LEU A 292 -2.04 1.89 19.37
C LEU A 292 -3.50 1.70 19.77
N THR A 293 -4.40 2.15 18.89
CA THR A 293 -5.84 1.92 19.07
C THR A 293 -6.21 0.47 18.74
N ASP A 294 -7.33 -0.01 19.29
CA ASP A 294 -7.90 -1.31 18.94
C ASP A 294 -8.11 -1.47 17.43
N ILE A 295 -8.53 -0.38 16.75
CA ILE A 295 -8.70 -0.35 15.29
C ILE A 295 -7.37 -0.51 14.57
N THR A 296 -6.33 0.20 15.00
CA THR A 296 -4.99 0.09 14.41
C THR A 296 -4.50 -1.35 14.50
N ILE A 297 -4.64 -1.98 15.67
CA ILE A 297 -4.20 -3.35 15.89
C ILE A 297 -5.03 -4.33 15.06
N ALA A 298 -6.36 -4.19 15.02
CA ALA A 298 -7.23 -5.05 14.22
C ALA A 298 -6.96 -4.90 12.71
N SER A 299 -6.69 -3.68 12.23
CA SER A 299 -6.28 -3.42 10.85
C SER A 299 -4.95 -4.11 10.53
N THR A 300 -3.96 -4.02 11.43
CA THR A 300 -2.70 -4.76 11.29
C THR A 300 -2.93 -6.27 11.26
N MET A 301 -3.82 -6.83 12.08
CA MET A 301 -4.14 -8.26 12.02
C MET A 301 -4.72 -8.67 10.65
N ALA A 302 -5.56 -7.83 10.02
CA ALA A 302 -6.05 -8.09 8.67
C ALA A 302 -4.91 -8.07 7.64
N HIS A 303 -4.02 -7.08 7.75
CA HIS A 303 -2.83 -6.90 6.92
C HIS A 303 -1.90 -8.13 6.99
N GLU A 304 -1.50 -8.53 8.20
CA GLU A 304 -0.59 -9.66 8.40
C GLU A 304 -1.22 -11.00 8.01
N PHE A 305 -2.53 -11.16 8.21
CA PHE A 305 -3.22 -12.35 7.74
C PHE A 305 -3.27 -12.41 6.21
N GLN A 306 -3.41 -11.26 5.54
CA GLN A 306 -3.31 -11.20 4.09
C GLN A 306 -1.93 -11.65 3.62
N HIS A 307 -0.83 -11.20 4.25
CA HIS A 307 0.51 -11.67 3.89
C HIS A 307 0.65 -13.20 3.97
N MET A 308 0.10 -13.82 5.03
CA MET A 308 0.10 -15.29 5.16
C MET A 308 -0.67 -15.97 4.01
N VAL A 309 -1.85 -15.44 3.65
CA VAL A 309 -2.64 -15.93 2.52
C VAL A 309 -1.87 -15.73 1.21
N ASN A 310 -1.29 -14.55 0.98
CA ASN A 310 -0.52 -14.23 -0.21
C ASN A 310 0.66 -15.19 -0.37
N PHE A 311 1.47 -15.33 0.68
CA PHE A 311 2.59 -16.26 0.74
C PHE A 311 2.16 -17.66 0.33
N TYR A 312 1.09 -18.19 0.93
CA TYR A 312 0.59 -19.52 0.60
C TYR A 312 0.14 -19.63 -0.87
N GLN A 313 -0.73 -18.73 -1.33
CA GLN A 313 -1.27 -18.76 -2.70
C GLN A 313 -0.16 -18.65 -3.76
N ARG A 314 0.86 -17.82 -3.51
CA ARG A 314 2.00 -17.65 -4.43
C ARG A 314 2.93 -18.84 -4.40
N LYS A 315 3.28 -19.35 -3.22
CA LYS A 315 4.19 -20.49 -3.10
C LYS A 315 3.58 -21.81 -3.57
N LEU A 316 2.25 -21.97 -3.59
CA LEU A 316 1.59 -23.10 -4.28
C LEU A 316 1.97 -23.18 -5.76
N ASN A 317 2.30 -22.05 -6.39
CA ASN A 317 2.77 -21.97 -7.77
C ASN A 317 4.30 -21.87 -7.89
N GLY A 318 5.04 -21.94 -6.77
CA GLY A 318 6.48 -21.75 -6.72
C GLY A 318 6.93 -20.32 -7.01
N LEU A 319 6.07 -19.33 -6.70
CA LEU A 319 6.30 -17.92 -7.01
C LEU A 319 6.59 -17.07 -5.78
N GLU A 320 7.25 -15.95 -6.02
CA GLU A 320 7.34 -14.81 -5.11
C GLU A 320 6.63 -13.63 -5.76
N GLU A 321 5.84 -12.90 -4.98
CA GLU A 321 5.12 -11.75 -5.48
C GLU A 321 5.99 -10.49 -5.47
N ALA A 322 5.75 -9.58 -6.41
CA ALA A 322 6.34 -8.25 -6.38
C ALA A 322 5.91 -7.52 -5.10
N VAL A 323 6.89 -6.98 -4.35
CA VAL A 323 6.66 -6.39 -3.03
C VAL A 323 5.51 -5.37 -3.04
N TRP A 324 5.54 -4.43 -3.98
CA TRP A 324 4.50 -3.40 -4.10
C TRP A 324 3.09 -3.97 -4.26
N LEU A 325 2.92 -5.11 -4.95
CA LEU A 325 1.62 -5.74 -5.19
C LEU A 325 1.19 -6.54 -3.96
N ASN A 326 2.13 -7.19 -3.26
CA ASN A 326 1.84 -7.81 -1.97
C ASN A 326 1.33 -6.76 -0.96
N GLU A 327 2.00 -5.62 -0.86
CA GLU A 327 1.61 -4.50 0.00
C GLU A 327 0.29 -3.84 -0.45
N ALA A 328 0.05 -3.72 -1.76
CA ALA A 328 -1.24 -3.26 -2.29
C ALA A 328 -2.38 -4.15 -1.81
N MET A 329 -2.22 -5.47 -1.88
CA MET A 329 -3.24 -6.42 -1.46
C MET A 329 -3.40 -6.47 0.07
N SER A 330 -2.31 -6.28 0.82
CA SER A 330 -2.34 -6.21 2.28
C SER A 330 -3.05 -4.94 2.76
N GLY A 331 -2.74 -3.78 2.17
CA GLY A 331 -3.50 -2.55 2.41
C GLY A 331 -4.96 -2.67 1.96
N TYR A 332 -5.24 -3.34 0.84
CA TYR A 332 -6.62 -3.61 0.41
C TYR A 332 -7.37 -4.50 1.40
N SER A 333 -6.68 -5.45 2.06
CA SER A 333 -7.28 -6.29 3.10
C SER A 333 -7.80 -5.49 4.29
N GLU A 334 -7.05 -4.46 4.72
CA GLU A 334 -7.51 -3.51 5.74
C GLU A 334 -8.83 -2.87 5.29
N HIS A 335 -8.90 -2.39 4.05
CA HIS A 335 -10.09 -1.74 3.50
C HIS A 335 -11.30 -2.68 3.47
N VAL A 336 -11.19 -3.88 2.88
CA VAL A 336 -12.34 -4.79 2.73
C VAL A 336 -12.82 -5.40 4.04
N CYS A 337 -11.96 -5.45 5.06
CA CYS A 337 -12.33 -5.85 6.42
C CYS A 337 -13.03 -4.72 7.19
N GLY A 338 -13.21 -3.53 6.61
CA GLY A 338 -13.88 -2.39 7.24
C GLY A 338 -12.94 -1.43 7.95
N PHE A 339 -11.62 -1.59 7.80
CA PHE A 339 -10.60 -0.69 8.34
C PHE A 339 -10.11 0.29 7.28
N SER A 340 -11.02 1.12 6.76
CA SER A 340 -10.72 2.02 5.65
C SER A 340 -10.26 3.41 6.11
N ALA A 341 -9.48 4.07 5.24
CA ALA A 341 -9.02 5.45 5.44
C ALA A 341 -10.18 6.42 5.68
N ALA A 342 -11.34 6.17 5.07
CA ALA A 342 -12.50 7.05 5.16
C ALA A 342 -13.38 6.83 6.41
N VAL A 343 -13.12 5.78 7.19
CA VAL A 343 -14.03 5.36 8.28
C VAL A 343 -13.35 5.42 9.64
N ASN A 344 -12.24 4.69 9.81
CA ASN A 344 -11.65 4.50 11.15
C ASN A 344 -10.12 4.35 11.14
N ASN A 345 -9.48 4.26 9.96
CA ASN A 345 -8.05 4.03 9.84
C ASN A 345 -7.29 5.32 9.48
N GLN A 346 -7.07 6.16 10.49
CA GLN A 346 -6.38 7.44 10.35
C GLN A 346 -4.97 7.29 9.74
N SER A 347 -4.26 6.21 10.08
CA SER A 347 -2.91 5.95 9.56
C SER A 347 -2.90 5.87 8.03
N LYS A 348 -3.88 5.19 7.42
CA LYS A 348 -4.01 5.13 5.96
C LYS A 348 -4.31 6.50 5.35
N ALA A 349 -5.18 7.30 5.97
CA ALA A 349 -5.47 8.65 5.48
C ALA A 349 -4.24 9.56 5.51
N LEU A 350 -3.42 9.46 6.56
CA LEU A 350 -2.15 10.21 6.65
C LEU A 350 -1.16 9.76 5.56
N GLN A 351 -1.04 8.45 5.31
CA GLN A 351 -0.18 7.90 4.23
C GLN A 351 -0.64 8.35 2.84
N ILE A 352 -1.95 8.40 2.59
CA ILE A 352 -2.51 8.95 1.34
C ILE A 352 -2.12 10.41 1.17
N ASN A 353 -2.20 11.23 2.22
CA ASN A 353 -1.80 12.63 2.15
C ASN A 353 -0.30 12.80 1.88
N MET A 354 0.56 11.96 2.49
CA MET A 354 1.99 11.97 2.20
C MET A 354 2.29 11.68 0.73
N TYR A 355 1.55 10.75 0.10
CA TYR A 355 1.66 10.53 -1.35
C TYR A 355 1.24 11.77 -2.15
N PHE A 356 0.12 12.38 -1.76
CA PHE A 356 -0.43 13.49 -2.50
C PHE A 356 0.45 14.72 -2.50
N GLU A 357 1.35 14.92 -1.53
CA GLU A 357 2.31 16.03 -1.53
C GLU A 357 2.96 16.28 -2.90
N ALA A 358 3.05 17.55 -3.30
CA ALA A 358 3.41 17.95 -4.67
C ALA A 358 4.78 17.44 -5.14
N THR A 359 5.73 17.34 -4.21
CA THR A 359 7.07 16.80 -4.47
C THR A 359 7.11 15.27 -4.49
N THR A 360 6.11 14.63 -3.89
CA THR A 360 6.11 13.19 -3.62
C THR A 360 5.39 12.44 -4.75
N MET A 361 4.27 12.95 -5.24
CA MET A 361 3.51 12.32 -6.34
C MET A 361 4.35 12.03 -7.60
N PRO A 362 5.13 13.00 -8.16
CA PRO A 362 5.96 12.74 -9.34
C PRO A 362 7.18 11.84 -9.06
N ALA A 363 7.63 11.77 -7.81
CA ALA A 363 8.83 11.03 -7.39
C ALA A 363 8.51 9.60 -6.92
N THR A 364 7.26 9.32 -6.56
CA THR A 364 6.84 8.04 -5.98
C THR A 364 6.40 7.08 -7.07
N SER A 365 7.26 6.10 -7.37
CA SER A 365 6.88 4.98 -8.22
C SER A 365 5.87 4.06 -7.53
N LEU A 366 4.87 3.60 -8.28
CA LEU A 366 3.98 2.53 -7.84
C LEU A 366 4.73 1.20 -7.66
N THR A 367 5.76 0.92 -8.46
CA THR A 367 6.38 -0.41 -8.55
C THR A 367 7.82 -0.47 -8.08
N GLU A 368 8.58 0.63 -8.12
CA GLU A 368 9.94 0.69 -7.57
C GLU A 368 9.90 0.90 -6.05
N TRP A 369 9.88 -0.22 -5.32
CA TRP A 369 9.59 -0.23 -3.89
C TRP A 369 10.77 0.28 -3.02
N ALA A 370 10.53 1.35 -2.27
CA ALA A 370 11.46 2.00 -1.34
C ALA A 370 10.93 2.06 0.10
N GLU A 371 9.83 1.34 0.39
CA GLU A 371 9.26 1.23 1.73
C GLU A 371 8.81 2.57 2.34
N THR A 372 8.33 3.55 1.57
CA THR A 372 7.94 4.85 2.14
C THR A 372 6.45 4.94 2.46
N HIS A 373 6.07 5.80 3.42
CA HIS A 373 4.67 6.04 3.74
C HIS A 373 3.83 6.47 2.52
N ALA A 374 4.42 7.28 1.64
CA ALA A 374 3.80 7.66 0.38
C ALA A 374 3.53 6.45 -0.52
N GLN A 375 4.45 5.49 -0.59
CA GLN A 375 4.23 4.27 -1.34
C GLN A 375 3.13 3.42 -0.72
N TYR A 376 3.10 3.26 0.60
CA TYR A 376 2.03 2.56 1.30
C TYR A 376 0.65 3.21 1.03
N GLY A 377 0.57 4.54 1.03
CA GLY A 377 -0.66 5.27 0.66
C GLY A 377 -1.06 5.05 -0.80
N LEU A 378 -0.09 5.10 -1.72
CA LEU A 378 -0.30 4.88 -3.15
C LEU A 378 -0.80 3.47 -3.45
N VAL A 379 -0.14 2.43 -2.92
CA VAL A 379 -0.52 1.03 -3.17
C VAL A 379 -1.82 0.65 -2.46
N TYR A 380 -2.14 1.25 -1.32
CA TYR A 380 -3.45 1.12 -0.68
C TYR A 380 -4.58 1.60 -1.60
N MET A 381 -4.43 2.78 -2.18
CA MET A 381 -5.40 3.32 -3.14
C MET A 381 -5.46 2.45 -4.40
N PHE A 382 -4.31 1.99 -4.90
CA PHE A 382 -4.25 1.12 -6.07
C PHE A 382 -4.95 -0.21 -5.83
N GLY A 383 -4.69 -0.90 -4.71
CA GLY A 383 -5.34 -2.16 -4.37
C GLY A 383 -6.85 -2.00 -4.19
N THR A 384 -7.29 -0.92 -3.53
CA THR A 384 -8.71 -0.59 -3.36
C THR A 384 -9.41 -0.34 -4.70
N TRP A 385 -8.79 0.44 -5.58
CA TRP A 385 -9.29 0.67 -6.93
C TRP A 385 -9.30 -0.63 -7.76
N LEU A 386 -8.21 -1.39 -7.74
CA LEU A 386 -8.06 -2.62 -8.53
C LEU A 386 -9.13 -3.65 -8.17
N GLY A 387 -9.32 -3.94 -6.88
CA GLY A 387 -10.31 -4.90 -6.41
C GLY A 387 -11.75 -4.44 -6.66
N SER A 388 -12.07 -3.18 -6.38
CA SER A 388 -13.41 -2.64 -6.63
C SER A 388 -13.77 -2.61 -8.12
N ARG A 389 -12.81 -2.27 -8.99
CA ARG A 389 -13.06 -2.10 -10.42
C ARG A 389 -13.02 -3.41 -11.19
N PHE A 390 -12.03 -4.27 -10.93
CA PHE A 390 -11.73 -5.43 -11.77
C PHE A 390 -12.10 -6.77 -11.15
N SER A 391 -12.63 -6.80 -9.92
CA SER A 391 -13.20 -8.04 -9.38
C SER A 391 -14.23 -8.63 -10.37
N PRO A 392 -14.09 -9.92 -10.76
CA PRO A 392 -14.93 -10.52 -11.80
C PRO A 392 -16.44 -10.40 -11.51
N ASN A 393 -16.83 -10.53 -10.24
CA ASN A 393 -18.21 -10.48 -9.78
C ASN A 393 -18.64 -9.10 -9.24
N LYS A 394 -17.77 -8.08 -9.32
CA LYS A 394 -17.97 -6.76 -8.70
C LYS A 394 -18.18 -6.80 -7.18
N ASP A 395 -17.64 -7.82 -6.52
CA ASP A 395 -17.73 -8.07 -5.08
C ASP A 395 -16.43 -7.75 -4.31
N GLY A 396 -15.41 -7.24 -5.01
CA GLY A 396 -14.09 -6.94 -4.45
C GLY A 396 -13.11 -8.12 -4.47
N THR A 397 -13.51 -9.31 -4.94
CA THR A 397 -12.64 -10.50 -4.94
C THR A 397 -11.45 -10.35 -5.89
N VAL A 398 -10.25 -10.67 -5.39
CA VAL A 398 -8.98 -10.66 -6.14
C VAL A 398 -8.25 -12.01 -6.07
N SER A 399 -8.90 -13.08 -5.60
CA SER A 399 -8.30 -14.40 -5.44
C SER A 399 -7.72 -14.97 -6.74
N SER A 400 -8.32 -14.67 -7.90
CA SER A 400 -7.77 -15.07 -9.20
C SER A 400 -6.46 -14.35 -9.55
N LEU A 401 -6.25 -13.11 -9.08
CA LEU A 401 -4.97 -12.42 -9.18
C LEU A 401 -3.90 -13.15 -8.37
N LEU A 402 -4.22 -13.59 -7.14
CA LEU A 402 -3.32 -14.30 -6.24
C LEU A 402 -3.01 -15.74 -6.68
N ALA A 403 -3.99 -16.43 -7.26
CA ALA A 403 -3.82 -17.78 -7.78
C ALA A 403 -3.11 -17.82 -9.16
N SER A 404 -2.98 -16.67 -9.82
CA SER A 404 -2.32 -16.56 -11.13
C SER A 404 -0.84 -16.98 -11.07
N ARG A 405 -0.34 -17.50 -12.19
CA ARG A 405 1.10 -17.77 -12.41
C ARG A 405 1.90 -16.54 -12.81
N ALA A 406 1.23 -15.42 -13.07
CA ALA A 406 1.88 -14.14 -13.33
C ALA A 406 2.19 -13.42 -12.02
N VAL A 407 3.20 -12.55 -12.04
CA VAL A 407 3.73 -11.80 -10.89
C VAL A 407 3.76 -10.30 -11.24
N GLY A 408 3.54 -9.44 -10.25
CA GLY A 408 3.66 -8.00 -10.38
C GLY A 408 2.81 -7.41 -11.51
N GLU A 409 3.43 -6.63 -12.39
CA GLU A 409 2.74 -5.95 -13.50
C GLU A 409 2.00 -6.92 -14.43
N ASN A 410 2.59 -8.10 -14.70
CA ASN A 410 1.96 -9.14 -15.51
C ASN A 410 0.74 -9.76 -14.81
N ALA A 411 0.76 -9.87 -13.48
CA ALA A 411 -0.40 -10.35 -12.71
C ALA A 411 -1.57 -9.39 -12.82
N VAL A 412 -1.29 -8.07 -12.72
CA VAL A 412 -2.30 -7.03 -12.92
C VAL A 412 -2.82 -7.04 -14.35
N ALA A 413 -1.95 -7.16 -15.35
CA ALA A 413 -2.38 -7.21 -16.75
C ALA A 413 -3.31 -8.41 -17.02
N ALA A 414 -2.94 -9.59 -16.50
CA ALA A 414 -3.76 -10.79 -16.61
C ALA A 414 -5.11 -10.67 -15.87
N PHE A 415 -5.12 -10.07 -14.67
CA PHE A 415 -6.33 -9.89 -13.88
C PHE A 415 -7.30 -8.87 -14.48
N THR A 416 -6.76 -7.77 -15.00
CA THR A 416 -7.56 -6.67 -15.58
C THR A 416 -7.99 -6.95 -17.02
N GLY A 417 -7.34 -7.88 -17.72
CA GLY A 417 -7.56 -8.14 -19.14
C GLY A 417 -7.05 -7.04 -20.07
N THR A 418 -6.17 -6.16 -19.58
CA THR A 418 -5.55 -5.06 -20.34
C THR A 418 -4.05 -4.97 -20.04
N SER A 419 -3.29 -4.21 -20.82
CA SER A 419 -1.89 -3.92 -20.48
C SER A 419 -1.78 -3.18 -19.14
N PHE A 420 -0.67 -3.41 -18.44
CA PHE A 420 -0.40 -2.74 -17.17
C PHE A 420 -0.34 -1.22 -17.34
N GLU A 421 0.26 -0.75 -18.44
CA GLU A 421 0.36 0.67 -18.77
C GLU A 421 -1.01 1.36 -18.90
N LYS A 422 -1.98 0.66 -19.48
CA LYS A 422 -3.35 1.14 -19.59
C LYS A 422 -4.05 1.14 -18.22
N ALA A 423 -3.87 0.09 -17.42
CA ALA A 423 -4.44 0.00 -16.08
C ALA A 423 -3.91 1.09 -15.14
N ILE A 424 -2.59 1.30 -15.07
CA ILE A 424 -2.03 2.36 -14.21
C ILE A 424 -2.40 3.76 -14.69
N SER A 425 -2.53 3.96 -16.00
CA SER A 425 -3.01 5.24 -16.54
C SER A 425 -4.45 5.51 -16.12
N GLN A 426 -5.32 4.50 -16.16
CA GLN A 426 -6.69 4.62 -15.63
C GLN A 426 -6.70 4.94 -14.14
N PHE A 427 -5.86 4.26 -13.36
CA PHE A 427 -5.75 4.49 -11.92
C PHE A 427 -5.33 5.93 -11.59
N PHE A 428 -4.27 6.46 -12.23
CA PHE A 428 -3.84 7.83 -11.94
C PHE A 428 -4.86 8.87 -12.39
N VAL A 429 -5.58 8.63 -13.48
CA VAL A 429 -6.74 9.47 -13.84
C VAL A 429 -7.85 9.36 -12.78
N ALA A 430 -8.11 8.16 -12.25
CA ALA A 430 -9.10 7.94 -11.19
C ALA A 430 -8.83 8.78 -9.94
N LEU A 431 -7.55 8.89 -9.54
CA LEU A 431 -7.16 9.73 -8.40
C LEU A 431 -7.54 11.22 -8.60
N TYR A 432 -7.47 11.73 -9.83
CA TYR A 432 -7.87 13.11 -10.12
C TYR A 432 -9.39 13.26 -10.29
N VAL A 433 -10.04 12.33 -10.99
CA VAL A 433 -11.49 12.35 -11.21
C VAL A 433 -12.24 12.38 -9.87
N ASN A 434 -11.75 11.63 -8.88
CA ASN A 434 -12.26 11.62 -7.50
C ASN A 434 -13.80 11.60 -7.42
N ASN A 435 -14.41 10.70 -8.19
CA ASN A 435 -15.86 10.49 -8.19
C ASN A 435 -16.13 9.04 -7.81
N GLN A 436 -16.49 8.81 -6.55
CA GLN A 436 -16.73 7.47 -6.00
C GLN A 436 -17.78 6.65 -6.77
N SER A 437 -18.68 7.32 -7.49
CA SER A 437 -19.76 6.67 -8.26
C SER A 437 -19.40 6.43 -9.74
N ASP A 438 -18.25 6.91 -10.21
CA ASP A 438 -17.84 6.67 -11.60
C ASP A 438 -17.52 5.19 -11.82
N ALA A 439 -18.15 4.59 -12.83
CA ALA A 439 -18.03 3.16 -13.08
C ALA A 439 -16.60 2.73 -13.47
N VAL A 440 -15.80 3.63 -14.04
CA VAL A 440 -14.43 3.36 -14.51
C VAL A 440 -13.39 3.93 -13.56
N TYR A 441 -13.62 5.16 -13.10
CA TYR A 441 -12.66 5.99 -12.38
C TYR A 441 -12.98 6.17 -10.89
N GLY A 442 -14.02 5.52 -10.38
CA GLY A 442 -14.38 5.61 -8.97
C GLY A 442 -13.50 4.74 -8.08
N ILE A 443 -13.22 5.25 -6.89
CA ILE A 443 -12.75 4.46 -5.74
C ILE A 443 -13.88 4.49 -4.71
N PRO A 444 -14.75 3.46 -4.68
CA PRO A 444 -15.93 3.47 -3.82
C PRO A 444 -15.56 3.67 -2.35
N GLY A 445 -16.31 4.53 -1.65
CA GLY A 445 -16.12 4.78 -0.22
C GLY A 445 -14.93 5.66 0.13
N LEU A 446 -14.23 6.26 -0.85
CA LEU A 446 -13.08 7.13 -0.60
C LEU A 446 -13.18 8.44 -1.39
N ASP A 447 -13.51 9.53 -0.70
CA ASP A 447 -13.38 10.89 -1.23
C ASP A 447 -11.97 11.42 -0.96
N LEU A 448 -11.16 11.55 -2.01
CA LEU A 448 -9.77 12.01 -1.94
C LEU A 448 -9.65 13.50 -1.59
N LYS A 449 -10.76 14.23 -1.46
CA LYS A 449 -10.81 15.63 -0.97
C LYS A 449 -11.67 15.77 0.29
N GLY A 450 -12.15 14.66 0.85
CA GLY A 450 -13.03 14.64 2.02
C GLY A 450 -12.29 14.86 3.33
N THR A 451 -13.04 15.31 4.34
CA THR A 451 -12.60 15.35 5.75
C THR A 451 -13.20 14.18 6.51
N PHE A 452 -12.34 13.39 7.13
CA PHE A 452 -12.71 12.18 7.86
C PHE A 452 -12.45 12.35 9.35
N VAL A 453 -13.44 11.94 10.15
CA VAL A 453 -13.44 12.01 11.60
C VAL A 453 -13.13 10.63 12.16
N TYR A 454 -12.23 10.57 13.15
CA TYR A 454 -11.79 9.31 13.75
C TYR A 454 -12.20 9.22 15.22
N GLY A 455 -11.97 8.05 15.82
CA GLY A 455 -12.31 7.79 17.22
C GLY A 455 -11.66 8.78 18.20
N SER A 456 -12.13 8.75 19.44
CA SER A 456 -11.71 9.67 20.51
C SER A 456 -10.18 9.77 20.64
N GLY A 457 -9.66 10.99 20.63
CA GLY A 457 -8.23 11.26 20.80
C GLY A 457 -7.44 11.36 19.50
N LEU A 458 -8.06 11.11 18.35
CA LEU A 458 -7.45 11.30 17.03
C LEU A 458 -7.97 12.57 16.36
N ALA A 459 -7.09 13.27 15.65
CA ALA A 459 -7.46 14.45 14.86
C ALA A 459 -8.14 14.07 13.54
N ASP A 460 -9.06 14.91 13.08
CA ASP A 460 -9.63 14.77 11.74
C ASP A 460 -8.55 14.88 10.66
N VAL A 461 -8.74 14.17 9.55
CA VAL A 461 -7.82 14.22 8.41
C VAL A 461 -8.61 14.65 7.17
N THR A 462 -8.21 15.78 6.59
CA THR A 462 -8.67 16.19 5.26
C THR A 462 -7.71 15.64 4.22
N LEU A 463 -8.20 14.79 3.32
CA LEU A 463 -7.41 14.37 2.17
C LEU A 463 -7.28 15.54 1.18
N THR A 464 -6.10 15.71 0.60
CA THR A 464 -5.80 16.88 -0.24
C THR A 464 -6.01 16.64 -1.74
N GLY A 465 -6.23 15.39 -2.14
CA GLY A 465 -6.28 14.95 -3.53
C GLY A 465 -4.92 15.13 -4.24
N PRO A 466 -4.82 14.71 -5.51
CA PRO A 466 -3.57 14.88 -6.26
C PRO A 466 -3.16 16.35 -6.36
N GLN A 467 -1.88 16.63 -6.09
CA GLN A 467 -1.33 17.99 -6.11
C GLN A 467 -0.93 18.47 -7.52
N PRO A 468 -0.96 19.81 -7.73
CA PRO A 468 -1.42 20.79 -6.76
C PRO A 468 -2.96 20.94 -6.83
N PRO A 469 -3.68 20.91 -5.69
CA PRO A 469 -4.97 21.56 -5.55
C PRO A 469 -4.80 23.09 -5.48
N VAL A 470 -3.60 23.63 -5.77
CA VAL A 470 -3.40 25.04 -6.08
C VAL A 470 -3.78 25.26 -7.54
N VAL A 471 -5.02 25.66 -7.69
CA VAL A 471 -5.60 26.28 -8.86
C VAL A 471 -4.65 27.36 -9.39
N GLN A 472 -3.99 27.11 -10.52
CA GLN A 472 -3.09 28.10 -11.11
C GLN A 472 -3.90 29.11 -11.92
N SER A 473 -3.71 30.38 -11.58
CA SER A 473 -4.47 31.49 -12.15
C SER A 473 -3.55 32.61 -12.60
N GLY A 474 -2.85 32.37 -13.71
CA GLY A 474 -1.99 33.34 -14.35
C GLY A 474 -1.59 32.82 -15.71
N PHE A 475 -2.03 33.51 -16.77
CA PHE A 475 -1.66 33.19 -18.14
C PHE A 475 -0.74 34.29 -18.69
N PRO A 476 0.33 33.94 -19.45
CA PRO A 476 0.76 32.58 -19.79
C PRO A 476 1.22 31.77 -18.56
N TYR A 477 0.99 30.47 -18.61
CA TYR A 477 1.41 29.51 -17.58
C TYR A 477 2.38 28.49 -18.17
N ASN A 478 3.34 28.02 -17.37
CA ASN A 478 4.22 26.92 -17.74
C ASN A 478 4.65 26.17 -16.47
N THR A 479 4.54 24.85 -16.47
CA THR A 479 4.98 24.01 -15.35
C THR A 479 6.50 23.93 -15.21
N GLY A 480 7.24 24.23 -16.30
CA GLY A 480 8.58 23.70 -16.52
C GLY A 480 8.55 22.21 -16.84
N SER A 481 9.74 21.63 -17.07
CA SER A 481 9.86 20.17 -17.18
C SER A 481 9.78 19.55 -15.79
N VAL A 482 8.79 18.69 -15.57
CA VAL A 482 8.60 17.93 -14.32
C VAL A 482 9.08 16.51 -14.55
N SER A 483 10.13 16.10 -13.84
CA SER A 483 10.62 14.72 -13.87
C SER A 483 9.63 13.78 -13.18
N LEU A 484 9.41 12.62 -13.79
CA LEU A 484 8.55 11.56 -13.29
C LEU A 484 9.38 10.28 -13.09
N ALA A 485 9.27 9.69 -11.90
CA ALA A 485 9.74 8.33 -11.67
C ALA A 485 9.01 7.32 -12.58
N PRO A 486 9.54 6.11 -12.79
CA PRO A 486 8.81 5.02 -13.43
C PRO A 486 7.47 4.76 -12.76
N ARG A 487 6.43 4.47 -13.53
CA ARG A 487 5.07 4.16 -13.02
C ARG A 487 4.53 5.21 -12.01
N ALA A 488 4.82 6.49 -12.25
CA ALA A 488 4.39 7.62 -11.42
C ALA A 488 3.50 8.61 -12.20
N ALA A 489 2.95 9.61 -11.51
CA ALA A 489 2.11 10.62 -12.12
C ALA A 489 2.20 11.97 -11.42
N PHE A 490 1.72 13.02 -12.08
CA PHE A 490 1.41 14.30 -11.45
C PHE A 490 0.20 14.93 -12.15
N ALA A 491 -0.46 15.88 -11.49
CA ALA A 491 -1.58 16.61 -12.06
C ALA A 491 -1.30 18.12 -12.11
N VAL A 492 -2.01 18.81 -13.01
CA VAL A 492 -2.01 20.27 -13.11
C VAL A 492 -3.44 20.72 -13.31
N GLU A 493 -3.89 21.72 -12.56
CA GLU A 493 -5.20 22.33 -12.72
C GLU A 493 -5.06 23.83 -13.03
N LEU A 494 -5.70 24.25 -14.12
CA LEU A 494 -5.78 25.62 -14.62
C LEU A 494 -7.19 26.16 -14.41
N SER A 495 -7.29 27.47 -14.17
CA SER A 495 -8.57 28.16 -13.93
C SER A 495 -8.50 29.64 -14.31
N GLN A 496 -9.55 30.41 -13.95
CA GLN A 496 -9.58 31.86 -14.08
C GLN A 496 -9.36 32.30 -15.53
N GLY A 497 -10.02 31.58 -16.45
CA GLY A 497 -10.13 31.98 -17.83
C GLY A 497 -10.83 33.34 -18.01
N ASN A 498 -10.71 33.90 -19.21
CA ASN A 498 -11.32 35.19 -19.57
C ASN A 498 -12.35 35.08 -20.71
N GLY A 499 -12.80 33.86 -21.02
CA GLY A 499 -13.72 33.55 -22.11
C GLY A 499 -13.02 33.29 -23.46
N SER A 500 -11.74 33.64 -23.59
CA SER A 500 -10.94 33.33 -24.78
C SER A 500 -10.61 31.84 -24.88
N ALA A 501 -10.12 31.42 -26.05
CA ALA A 501 -9.60 30.08 -26.23
C ALA A 501 -8.37 29.83 -25.34
N LEU A 502 -8.34 28.69 -24.65
CA LEU A 502 -7.19 28.19 -23.90
C LEU A 502 -6.39 27.24 -24.78
N THR A 503 -5.16 27.62 -25.12
CA THR A 503 -4.23 26.76 -25.87
C THR A 503 -3.27 26.10 -24.89
N LEU A 504 -3.25 24.77 -24.92
CA LEU A 504 -2.38 23.91 -24.12
C LEU A 504 -1.29 23.33 -25.01
N ASN A 505 -0.04 23.43 -24.58
CA ASN A 505 1.12 22.88 -25.27
C ASN A 505 1.77 21.83 -24.37
N PHE A 506 1.90 20.61 -24.89
CA PHE A 506 2.43 19.46 -24.18
C PHE A 506 3.81 19.11 -24.74
N ALA A 507 4.75 18.86 -23.84
CA ALA A 507 6.06 18.34 -24.18
C ALA A 507 6.53 17.30 -23.15
N GLY A 508 7.57 16.55 -23.51
CA GLY A 508 8.09 15.44 -22.71
C GLY A 508 7.63 14.07 -23.20
N GLY A 509 7.97 13.03 -22.43
CA GLY A 509 7.69 11.63 -22.77
C GLY A 509 6.54 11.00 -21.96
N ALA A 510 5.95 11.75 -21.02
CA ALA A 510 4.81 11.31 -20.23
C ALA A 510 3.52 11.37 -21.05
N SER A 511 2.61 10.44 -20.80
CA SER A 511 1.26 10.46 -21.38
C SER A 511 0.42 11.50 -20.66
N ALA A 512 -0.30 12.34 -21.41
CA ALA A 512 -1.15 13.40 -20.85
C ALA A 512 -2.63 13.10 -21.09
N PHE A 513 -3.45 13.42 -20.08
CA PHE A 513 -4.90 13.26 -20.12
C PHE A 513 -5.55 14.60 -19.77
N GLU A 514 -6.05 15.31 -20.79
CA GLU A 514 -6.73 16.60 -20.62
C GLU A 514 -8.21 16.37 -20.30
N MET A 515 -8.73 17.07 -19.31
CA MET A 515 -10.13 17.04 -18.91
C MET A 515 -10.57 18.43 -18.45
N HIS A 516 -11.77 18.88 -18.80
CA HIS A 516 -12.26 20.20 -18.39
C HIS A 516 -13.76 20.22 -18.08
N LYS A 517 -14.17 21.23 -17.33
CA LYS A 517 -15.58 21.56 -17.00
C LYS A 517 -15.81 23.05 -17.01
#